data_AF-A0A429F112-F1
#
_entry.id   AF-A0A429F112-F1
#
_cell.length_a   1.000
_cell.length_b   1.000
_cell.length_c   1.000
_cell.angle_alpha   90.00
_cell.angle_beta   90.00
_cell.angle_gamma   90.00
#
_symmetry.space_group_name_H-M   'P 1'
#
loop_
_entity.id
_entity.type
_entity.pdbx_description
1 polymer ?
#
loop_
_entity_poly.entity_id
_entity_poly.type
_entity_poly.pdbx_seq_one_letter_code
_entity_poly.pdbx_strand_id
1 'polypeptide(L)'
;MTGVASSHHALVAGSALMGGLGSLFPAGLKLIGDRLEVVFALPDDGTGRHAADSGPSDHPFVAVKERIRLGAGTGIPPPRFFLDTDSRWTRLHVELTGLAVRAVIVLPDELTAGSLNAPFLGCWQHQVLGAVRLAMDEIARILARCRHRAGGPEPLIDLELDYVPDRDFEAVFARAHEPVRPFIAPVRPSFKMRWHAVTPAQRKAFAVDLIDVTTTGRWLRRKPTARIMGLEVELPAGPGWR
;
A
#
# COMPACT_ATOMS: atom_id res chain seq x y z
N MET A 1 -2.19 27.53 0.25
CA MET A 1 -2.80 27.07 1.52
C MET A 1 -2.07 25.81 1.96
N THR A 2 -1.23 25.89 2.99
CA THR A 2 -0.55 24.73 3.56
C THR A 2 -1.53 24.00 4.47
N GLY A 3 -2.07 22.87 4.01
CA GLY A 3 -2.80 21.96 4.89
C GLY A 3 -1.91 21.57 6.07
N VAL A 4 -2.50 21.40 7.24
CA VAL A 4 -1.78 20.86 8.41
C VAL A 4 -1.27 19.47 8.02
N ALA A 5 0.06 19.29 8.09
CA ALA A 5 0.73 18.02 7.85
C ALA A 5 0.06 16.92 8.69
N SER A 6 -0.44 15.88 8.03
CA SER A 6 -1.22 14.82 8.66
C SER A 6 -1.02 13.50 7.94
N SER A 7 -0.52 12.49 8.66
CA SER A 7 -0.53 11.10 8.19
C SER A 7 -1.95 10.60 7.93
N HIS A 8 -2.91 11.02 8.75
CA HIS A 8 -4.33 10.67 8.56
C HIS A 8 -4.84 11.18 7.20
N HIS A 9 -4.64 12.46 6.87
CA HIS A 9 -5.09 12.99 5.58
C HIS A 9 -4.36 12.36 4.39
N ALA A 10 -3.06 12.12 4.52
CA ALA A 10 -2.27 11.45 3.49
C ALA A 10 -2.79 10.03 3.21
N LEU A 11 -3.10 9.27 4.26
CA LEU A 11 -3.64 7.92 4.16
C LEU A 11 -5.06 7.90 3.55
N VAL A 12 -5.94 8.82 3.96
CA VAL A 12 -7.29 8.93 3.39
C VAL A 12 -7.23 9.26 1.89
N ALA A 13 -6.43 10.26 1.51
CA ALA A 13 -6.27 10.62 0.11
C ALA A 13 -5.57 9.53 -0.72
N GLY A 14 -4.57 8.87 -0.15
CA GLY A 14 -3.88 7.75 -0.78
C GLY A 14 -4.78 6.53 -1.00
N SER A 15 -5.59 6.18 -0.02
CA SER A 15 -6.58 5.10 -0.13
C SER A 15 -7.61 5.41 -1.21
N ALA A 16 -8.09 6.64 -1.26
CA ALA A 16 -9.04 7.08 -2.28
C ALA A 16 -8.41 7.04 -3.69
N LEU A 17 -7.14 7.43 -3.84
CA LEU A 17 -6.36 7.26 -5.07
C LEU A 17 -6.24 5.77 -5.47
N MET A 18 -5.91 4.89 -4.52
CA MET A 18 -5.87 3.44 -4.75
C MET A 18 -7.23 2.89 -5.21
N GLY A 19 -8.33 3.45 -4.71
CA GLY A 19 -9.68 3.17 -5.20
C GLY A 19 -9.86 3.45 -6.68
N GLY A 20 -9.35 4.59 -7.16
CA GLY A 20 -9.39 4.97 -8.58
C GLY A 20 -8.45 4.17 -9.48
N LEU A 21 -7.39 3.57 -8.93
CA LEU A 21 -6.43 2.77 -9.71
C LEU A 21 -6.94 1.36 -10.04
N GLY A 22 -7.91 0.84 -9.30
CA GLY A 22 -8.63 -0.39 -9.65
C GLY A 22 -7.86 -1.67 -9.29
N SER A 23 -7.29 -2.38 -10.26
CA SER A 23 -6.63 -3.69 -10.06
C SER A 23 -5.10 -3.63 -10.08
N LEU A 24 -4.49 -2.44 -10.10
CA LEU A 24 -3.04 -2.30 -10.12
C LEU A 24 -2.40 -2.88 -8.87
N PHE A 25 -1.22 -3.49 -9.04
CA PHE A 25 -0.50 -4.11 -7.94
C PHE A 25 0.32 -3.06 -7.16
N PRO A 26 0.13 -2.88 -5.84
CA PRO A 26 0.91 -1.93 -5.05
C PRO A 26 2.32 -2.50 -4.74
N ALA A 27 3.26 -2.33 -5.67
CA ALA A 27 4.62 -2.82 -5.55
C ALA A 27 5.41 -2.24 -4.37
N GLY A 28 5.08 -1.02 -3.96
CA GLY A 28 5.68 -0.38 -2.79
C GLY A 28 4.84 0.77 -2.30
N LEU A 29 4.95 1.08 -1.01
CA LEU A 29 4.30 2.23 -0.40
C LEU A 29 5.21 2.78 0.70
N LYS A 30 5.37 4.09 0.71
CA LYS A 30 6.11 4.80 1.75
C LYS A 30 5.36 6.04 2.18
N LEU A 31 4.97 6.07 3.44
CA LEU A 31 4.51 7.27 4.15
C LEU A 31 5.65 7.75 5.04
N ILE A 32 6.04 9.01 4.93
CA ILE A 32 6.97 9.68 5.84
C ILE A 32 6.30 10.93 6.38
N GLY A 33 5.89 10.90 7.64
CA GLY A 33 5.03 11.92 8.21
C GLY A 33 3.73 12.09 7.41
N ASP A 34 3.60 13.18 6.67
CA ASP A 34 2.44 13.51 5.84
C ASP A 34 2.62 13.23 4.34
N ARG A 35 3.79 12.73 3.93
CA ARG A 35 4.11 12.49 2.52
C ARG A 35 3.94 11.03 2.17
N LEU A 36 3.00 10.74 1.28
CA LEU A 36 2.72 9.39 0.82
C LEU A 36 3.16 9.21 -0.63
N GLU A 37 4.00 8.21 -0.86
CA GLU A 37 4.42 7.77 -2.18
C GLU A 37 4.05 6.30 -2.37
N VAL A 38 3.43 5.98 -3.50
CA VAL A 38 3.02 4.60 -3.82
C VAL A 38 3.53 4.23 -5.21
N VAL A 39 4.14 3.06 -5.32
CA VAL A 39 4.56 2.47 -6.60
C VAL A 39 3.55 1.40 -6.98
N PHE A 40 2.99 1.51 -8.17
CA PHE A 40 2.06 0.55 -8.74
C PHE A 40 2.67 -0.11 -9.97
N ALA A 41 2.51 -1.42 -10.10
CA ALA A 41 2.79 -2.12 -11.34
C ALA A 41 1.50 -2.38 -12.11
N LEU A 42 1.57 -2.21 -13.42
CA LEU A 42 0.56 -2.75 -14.34
C LEU A 42 0.53 -4.28 -14.23
N PRO A 43 -0.64 -4.92 -14.40
CA PRO A 43 -0.73 -6.36 -14.49
C PRO A 43 0.13 -6.88 -15.65
N ASP A 44 0.74 -8.04 -15.45
CA ASP A 44 1.44 -8.76 -16.52
C ASP A 44 0.40 -9.50 -17.36
N ASP A 45 0.06 -8.95 -18.52
CA ASP A 45 -0.96 -9.47 -19.44
C ASP A 45 -0.45 -10.69 -20.23
N GLY A 46 0.32 -11.60 -19.61
CA GLY A 46 1.08 -12.73 -20.19
C GLY A 46 0.34 -13.70 -21.13
N THR A 47 -0.90 -13.42 -21.51
CA THR A 47 -1.55 -13.96 -22.71
C THR A 47 -1.02 -13.32 -23.99
N GLY A 48 0.04 -13.90 -24.54
CA GLY A 48 0.42 -13.73 -25.95
C GLY A 48 -0.59 -14.27 -26.96
N ARG A 49 -1.90 -14.02 -26.79
CA ARG A 49 -2.95 -14.36 -27.76
C ARG A 49 -3.87 -13.15 -27.97
N HIS A 50 -3.68 -12.55 -29.14
CA HIS A 50 -4.55 -11.55 -29.79
C HIS A 50 -4.49 -10.10 -29.27
N ALA A 51 -3.28 -9.53 -29.27
CA ALA A 51 -3.12 -8.12 -29.66
C ALA A 51 -3.30 -7.95 -31.18
N ALA A 52 -4.41 -8.49 -31.72
CA ALA A 52 -4.75 -8.40 -33.14
C ALA A 52 -6.10 -7.73 -33.39
N ASP A 53 -6.79 -7.23 -32.35
CA ASP A 53 -8.15 -6.68 -32.50
C ASP A 53 -8.48 -5.52 -31.53
N SER A 54 -7.54 -4.60 -31.31
CA SER A 54 -7.90 -3.29 -30.76
C SER A 54 -7.23 -2.18 -31.56
N GLY A 55 -8.03 -1.19 -31.93
CA GLY A 55 -7.72 -0.14 -32.90
C GLY A 55 -6.54 0.77 -32.52
N PRO A 56 -6.30 1.82 -33.32
CA PRO A 56 -5.08 2.61 -33.18
C PRO A 56 -5.13 3.39 -31.85
N SER A 57 -4.06 3.25 -31.04
CA SER A 57 -3.62 4.18 -29.97
C SER A 57 -4.20 4.11 -28.53
N ASP A 58 -4.25 2.94 -27.90
CA ASP A 58 -4.44 2.85 -26.43
C ASP A 58 -3.17 2.41 -25.69
N HIS A 59 -2.27 3.36 -25.41
CA HIS A 59 -1.14 3.11 -24.51
C HIS A 59 -1.69 2.77 -23.09
N PRO A 60 -1.19 1.75 -22.37
CA PRO A 60 -1.75 1.31 -21.07
C PRO A 60 -1.89 2.45 -20.04
N PHE A 61 -0.96 3.41 -20.05
CA PHE A 61 -1.02 4.63 -19.24
C PHE A 61 -2.19 5.58 -19.56
N VAL A 62 -2.71 5.60 -20.79
CA VAL A 62 -3.91 6.39 -21.15
C VAL A 62 -5.13 5.84 -20.43
N ALA A 63 -5.34 4.51 -20.50
CA ALA A 63 -6.45 3.86 -19.80
C ALA A 63 -6.38 4.07 -18.28
N VAL A 64 -5.18 3.97 -17.68
CA VAL A 64 -4.99 4.24 -16.25
C VAL A 64 -5.26 5.70 -15.90
N LYS A 65 -4.77 6.65 -16.70
CA LYS A 65 -5.02 8.08 -16.52
C LYS A 65 -6.51 8.41 -16.54
N GLU A 66 -7.27 7.87 -17.49
CA GLU A 66 -8.71 8.08 -17.56
C GLU A 66 -9.44 7.43 -16.38
N ARG A 67 -9.03 6.24 -15.94
CA ARG A 67 -9.59 5.60 -14.75
C ARG A 67 -9.38 6.42 -13.48
N ILE A 68 -8.18 6.98 -13.30
CA ILE A 68 -7.88 7.87 -12.16
C ILE A 68 -8.74 9.15 -12.24
N ARG A 69 -8.92 9.73 -13.43
CA ARG A 69 -9.77 10.91 -13.62
C ARG A 69 -11.24 10.63 -13.28
N LEU A 70 -11.76 9.47 -13.66
CA LEU A 70 -13.12 9.05 -13.37
C LEU A 70 -13.31 8.63 -11.90
N GLY A 71 -12.29 7.98 -11.32
CA GLY A 71 -12.28 7.49 -9.95
C GLY A 71 -11.94 8.55 -8.89
N ALA A 72 -11.31 9.66 -9.30
CA ALA A 72 -11.18 10.87 -8.50
C ALA A 72 -12.55 11.54 -8.34
N GLY A 73 -13.42 10.93 -7.53
CA GLY A 73 -14.71 11.51 -7.17
C GLY A 73 -14.57 12.86 -6.45
N THR A 74 -15.70 13.46 -6.08
CA THR A 74 -15.85 14.84 -5.56
C THR A 74 -15.08 15.18 -4.26
N GLY A 75 -14.25 14.27 -3.72
CA GLY A 75 -13.51 14.44 -2.47
C GLY A 75 -11.98 14.45 -2.60
N ILE A 76 -11.41 14.19 -3.79
CA ILE A 76 -9.95 14.23 -4.01
C ILE A 76 -9.60 15.42 -4.91
N PRO A 77 -8.55 16.19 -4.59
CA PRO A 77 -8.04 17.22 -5.50
C PRO A 77 -7.64 16.66 -6.87
N PRO A 78 -7.69 17.48 -7.94
CA PRO A 78 -7.41 17.01 -9.28
C PRO A 78 -5.98 16.45 -9.41
N PRO A 79 -5.82 15.25 -10.02
CA PRO A 79 -4.52 14.64 -10.26
C PRO A 79 -3.78 15.33 -11.42
N ARG A 80 -2.47 15.48 -11.28
CA ARG A 80 -1.52 15.87 -12.32
C ARG A 80 -0.77 14.64 -12.79
N PHE A 81 -0.54 14.57 -14.09
CA PHE A 81 0.09 13.42 -14.73
C PHE A 81 1.37 13.85 -15.42
N PHE A 82 2.45 13.11 -15.21
CA PHE A 82 3.72 13.32 -15.89
C PHE A 82 4.22 11.98 -16.42
N LEU A 83 4.65 11.96 -17.67
CA LEU A 83 5.29 10.78 -18.24
C LEU A 83 6.80 10.95 -18.11
N ASP A 84 7.45 10.00 -17.45
CA ASP A 84 8.91 9.90 -17.42
C ASP A 84 9.35 8.91 -18.49
N THR A 85 10.04 9.43 -19.49
CA THR A 85 10.64 8.68 -20.61
C THR A 85 12.16 8.66 -20.55
N ASP A 86 12.78 9.33 -19.57
CA ASP A 86 14.23 9.51 -19.47
C ASP A 86 14.91 8.31 -18.79
N SER A 87 14.10 7.44 -18.18
CA SER A 87 14.51 6.18 -17.57
C SER A 87 14.56 5.04 -18.61
N ARG A 88 15.23 3.92 -18.27
CA ARG A 88 15.22 2.68 -19.10
C ARG A 88 13.78 2.23 -19.42
N TRP A 89 12.83 2.58 -18.56
CA TRP A 89 11.44 2.18 -18.65
C TRP A 89 10.52 3.40 -18.59
N THR A 90 9.43 3.39 -19.36
CA THR A 90 8.45 4.49 -19.32
C THR A 90 7.58 4.38 -18.07
N ARG A 91 7.42 5.49 -17.34
CA ARG A 91 6.64 5.54 -16.10
C ARG A 91 5.60 6.66 -16.13
N LEU A 92 4.45 6.42 -15.51
CA LEU A 92 3.42 7.43 -15.30
C LEU A 92 3.44 7.91 -13.85
N HIS A 93 3.84 9.16 -13.64
CA HIS A 93 3.75 9.85 -12.36
C HIS A 93 2.37 10.49 -12.21
N VAL A 94 1.81 10.39 -11.00
CA VAL A 94 0.53 10.97 -10.61
C VAL A 94 0.74 11.76 -9.33
N GLU A 95 0.40 13.04 -9.33
CA GLU A 95 0.47 13.90 -8.14
C GLU A 95 -0.91 14.50 -7.83
N LEU A 96 -1.38 14.37 -6.58
CA LEU A 96 -2.64 14.98 -6.17
C LEU A 96 -2.41 16.45 -5.78
N THR A 97 -3.03 17.38 -6.52
CA THR A 97 -2.79 18.82 -6.34
C THR A 97 -3.14 19.27 -4.92
N GLY A 98 -2.21 19.94 -4.22
CA GLY A 98 -2.45 20.46 -2.87
C GLY A 98 -2.35 19.43 -1.75
N LEU A 99 -1.95 18.20 -2.07
CA LEU A 99 -1.65 17.14 -1.11
C LEU A 99 -0.23 16.60 -1.34
N ALA A 100 0.38 16.08 -0.29
CA ALA A 100 1.68 15.40 -0.38
C ALA A 100 1.51 13.91 -0.76
N VAL A 101 0.63 13.61 -1.71
CA VAL A 101 0.34 12.25 -2.18
C VAL A 101 0.79 12.09 -3.63
N ARG A 102 1.63 11.09 -3.87
CA ARG A 102 2.22 10.79 -5.17
C ARG A 102 2.08 9.31 -5.48
N ALA A 103 1.93 8.99 -6.76
CA ALA A 103 2.01 7.63 -7.25
C ALA A 103 2.89 7.55 -8.49
N VAL A 104 3.59 6.42 -8.65
CA VAL A 104 4.34 6.09 -9.86
C VAL A 104 3.81 4.76 -10.36
N ILE A 105 3.35 4.73 -11.61
CA ILE A 105 2.87 3.52 -12.27
C ILE A 105 3.93 3.06 -13.24
N VAL A 106 4.38 1.83 -13.07
CA VAL A 106 5.47 1.19 -13.84
C VAL A 106 4.95 0.03 -14.67
N LEU A 107 5.69 -0.31 -15.71
CA LEU A 107 5.47 -1.54 -16.48
C LEU A 107 5.87 -2.78 -15.64
N PRO A 108 5.26 -3.96 -15.90
CA PRO A 108 5.57 -5.18 -15.17
C PRO A 108 7.06 -5.58 -15.30
N ASP A 109 7.70 -5.28 -16.42
CA ASP A 109 9.13 -5.57 -16.68
C ASP A 109 10.10 -4.90 -15.70
N GLU A 110 9.67 -3.82 -15.04
CA GLU A 110 10.46 -3.15 -14.01
C GLU A 110 10.51 -3.95 -12.70
N LEU A 111 9.54 -4.84 -12.51
CA LEU A 111 9.31 -5.54 -11.28
C LEU A 111 9.82 -6.99 -11.41
N THR A 112 10.83 -7.32 -10.62
CA THR A 112 11.41 -8.66 -10.65
C THR A 112 10.89 -9.49 -9.48
N ALA A 113 10.77 -10.81 -9.69
CA ALA A 113 10.52 -11.80 -8.64
C ALA A 113 11.40 -11.55 -7.37
N GLY A 114 12.69 -11.28 -7.59
CA GLY A 114 13.64 -10.95 -6.52
C GLY A 114 13.32 -9.66 -5.77
N SER A 115 12.78 -8.63 -6.44
CA SER A 115 12.43 -7.36 -5.79
C SER A 115 11.29 -7.47 -4.77
N LEU A 116 10.38 -8.43 -4.94
CA LEU A 116 9.24 -8.66 -4.04
C LEU A 116 9.39 -9.88 -3.13
N ASN A 117 10.55 -10.56 -3.15
CA ASN A 117 10.73 -11.87 -2.52
C ASN A 117 9.70 -12.93 -2.96
N ALA A 118 9.19 -12.83 -4.20
CA ALA A 118 8.17 -13.73 -4.73
C ALA A 118 8.79 -14.64 -5.81
N PRO A 119 8.67 -15.97 -5.73
CA PRO A 119 9.23 -16.89 -6.73
C PRO A 119 8.61 -16.73 -8.12
N PHE A 120 7.37 -16.23 -8.21
CA PHE A 120 6.68 -15.91 -9.47
C PHE A 120 5.70 -14.75 -9.27
N LEU A 121 5.59 -13.89 -10.27
CA LEU A 121 4.55 -12.87 -10.38
C LEU A 121 3.32 -13.54 -11.00
N GLY A 122 2.11 -13.26 -10.48
CA GLY A 122 0.91 -13.98 -10.92
C GLY A 122 -0.41 -13.41 -10.40
N CYS A 123 -1.51 -14.10 -10.69
CA CYS A 123 -2.89 -13.64 -10.48
C CYS A 123 -3.22 -13.21 -9.03
N TRP A 124 -2.48 -13.71 -8.04
CA TRP A 124 -2.59 -13.31 -6.64
C TRP A 124 -2.41 -11.80 -6.42
N GLN A 125 -1.64 -11.11 -7.27
CA GLN A 125 -1.38 -9.67 -7.18
C GLN A 125 -2.66 -8.82 -7.19
N HIS A 126 -3.68 -9.26 -7.92
CA HIS A 126 -4.96 -8.54 -8.02
C HIS A 126 -5.71 -8.41 -6.68
N GLN A 127 -5.43 -9.31 -5.73
CA GLN A 127 -6.10 -9.31 -4.42
C GLN A 127 -5.42 -8.40 -3.40
N VAL A 128 -4.16 -8.03 -3.65
CA VAL A 128 -3.32 -7.32 -2.69
C VAL A 128 -3.76 -5.88 -2.52
N LEU A 129 -4.15 -5.20 -3.61
CA LEU A 129 -4.53 -3.79 -3.55
C LEU A 129 -5.68 -3.54 -2.57
N GLY A 130 -6.71 -4.39 -2.60
CA GLY A 130 -7.86 -4.27 -1.71
C GLY A 130 -7.45 -4.39 -0.24
N ALA A 131 -6.59 -5.36 0.08
CA ALA A 131 -6.14 -5.60 1.44
C ALA A 131 -5.25 -4.46 1.97
N VAL A 132 -4.31 -3.97 1.15
CA VAL A 132 -3.45 -2.81 1.48
C VAL A 132 -4.31 -1.56 1.70
N ARG A 133 -5.27 -1.29 0.80
CA ARG A 133 -6.18 -0.13 0.91
C ARG A 133 -7.00 -0.16 2.19
N LEU A 134 -7.62 -1.30 2.51
CA LEU A 134 -8.41 -1.47 3.74
C LEU A 134 -7.57 -1.27 5.00
N ALA A 135 -6.34 -1.77 5.01
CA ALA A 135 -5.42 -1.56 6.13
C ALA A 135 -5.03 -0.08 6.29
N MET A 136 -4.78 0.65 5.19
CA MET A 136 -4.54 2.10 5.24
C MET A 136 -5.74 2.87 5.80
N ASP A 137 -6.96 2.55 5.36
CA ASP A 137 -8.19 3.16 5.85
C ASP A 137 -8.36 2.96 7.36
N GLU A 138 -8.09 1.74 7.85
CA GLU A 138 -8.18 1.47 9.29
C GLU A 138 -7.08 2.17 10.07
N ILE A 139 -5.84 2.21 9.58
CA ILE A 139 -4.76 2.98 10.24
C ILE A 139 -5.13 4.45 10.32
N ALA A 140 -5.65 5.05 9.25
CA ALA A 140 -6.14 6.42 9.25
C ALA A 140 -7.22 6.61 10.32
N ARG A 141 -8.19 5.69 10.38
CA ARG A 141 -9.27 5.72 11.37
C ARG A 141 -8.75 5.61 12.81
N ILE A 142 -7.77 4.74 13.06
CA ILE A 142 -7.09 4.64 14.37
C ILE A 142 -6.42 5.97 14.72
N LEU A 143 -5.65 6.57 13.81
CA LEU A 143 -4.99 7.86 14.05
C LEU A 143 -5.97 8.98 14.40
N ALA A 144 -7.11 9.05 13.70
CA ALA A 144 -8.17 10.01 14.00
C ALA A 144 -8.74 9.80 15.42
N ARG A 145 -9.04 8.55 15.79
CA ARG A 145 -9.49 8.20 17.15
C ARG A 145 -8.45 8.54 18.21
N CYS A 146 -7.17 8.30 17.93
CA CYS A 146 -6.06 8.64 18.83
C CYS A 146 -6.00 10.13 19.13
N ARG A 147 -6.06 10.97 18.09
CA ARG A 147 -6.08 12.43 18.26
C ARG A 147 -7.30 12.88 19.06
N HIS A 148 -8.48 12.33 18.76
CA HIS A 148 -9.70 12.67 19.48
C HIS A 148 -9.63 12.31 20.97
N ARG A 149 -9.11 11.13 21.32
CA ARG A 149 -9.06 10.65 22.71
C ARG A 149 -7.92 11.26 23.53
N ALA A 150 -6.73 11.39 22.95
CA ALA A 150 -5.54 11.85 23.66
C ALA A 150 -5.28 13.36 23.52
N GLY A 151 -5.97 14.03 22.60
CA GLY A 151 -5.71 15.43 22.25
C GLY A 151 -4.32 15.64 21.64
N GLY A 152 -3.87 16.90 21.64
CA GLY A 152 -2.53 17.28 21.19
C GLY A 152 -2.39 17.55 19.67
N PRO A 153 -1.15 17.62 19.17
CA PRO A 153 -0.87 17.89 17.76
C PRO A 153 -1.32 16.74 16.86
N GLU A 154 -1.34 16.98 15.55
CA GLU A 154 -1.65 15.95 14.56
C GLU A 154 -0.64 14.80 14.66
N PRO A 155 -1.08 13.54 14.85
CA PRO A 155 -0.18 12.42 14.97
C PRO A 155 0.45 12.09 13.61
N LEU A 156 1.78 12.06 13.57
CA LEU A 156 2.53 11.67 12.38
C LEU A 156 3.20 10.32 12.58
N ILE A 157 3.04 9.43 11.60
CA ILE A 157 3.68 8.13 11.52
C ILE A 157 4.42 7.97 10.20
N ASP A 158 5.43 7.11 10.21
CA ASP A 158 5.99 6.58 8.98
C ASP A 158 5.43 5.16 8.77
N LEU A 159 5.12 4.83 7.52
CA LEU A 159 4.68 3.49 7.11
C LEU A 159 5.44 3.06 5.87
N GLU A 160 5.79 1.79 5.81
CA GLU A 160 6.47 1.18 4.68
C GLU A 160 5.83 -0.16 4.38
N LEU A 161 5.37 -0.37 3.14
CA LEU A 161 4.84 -1.65 2.68
C LEU A 161 5.99 -2.57 2.30
N ASP A 162 5.96 -3.78 2.84
CA ASP A 162 6.87 -4.87 2.54
C ASP A 162 6.11 -6.11 2.09
N TYR A 163 6.83 -7.00 1.41
CA TYR A 163 6.38 -8.34 1.06
C TYR A 163 7.27 -9.38 1.73
N VAL A 164 6.67 -10.16 2.62
CA VAL A 164 7.37 -11.19 3.40
C VAL A 164 6.94 -12.56 2.89
N PRO A 165 7.87 -13.51 2.69
CA PRO A 165 7.51 -14.89 2.31
C PRO A 165 6.45 -15.48 3.24
N ASP A 166 5.45 -16.12 2.65
CA ASP A 166 4.45 -16.87 3.40
C ASP A 166 5.03 -18.24 3.79
N ARG A 167 5.07 -18.53 5.10
CA ARG A 167 5.64 -19.77 5.62
C ARG A 167 4.76 -20.98 5.33
N ASP A 168 3.45 -20.75 5.18
CA ASP A 168 2.49 -21.80 4.93
C ASP A 168 2.25 -22.01 3.42
N PHE A 169 2.91 -21.21 2.57
CA PHE A 169 2.72 -21.24 1.12
C PHE A 169 2.83 -22.65 0.55
N GLU A 170 3.94 -23.35 0.78
CA GLU A 170 4.18 -24.68 0.21
C GLU A 170 3.11 -25.69 0.63
N ALA A 171 2.68 -25.63 1.88
CA ALA A 171 1.65 -26.51 2.42
C ALA A 171 0.27 -26.21 1.81
N VAL A 172 -0.09 -24.93 1.67
CA VAL A 172 -1.35 -24.48 1.07
C VAL A 172 -1.36 -24.77 -0.44
N PHE A 173 -0.26 -24.48 -1.13
CA PHE A 173 -0.08 -24.69 -2.56
C PHE A 173 -0.18 -26.17 -2.94
N ALA A 174 0.48 -27.07 -2.19
CA ALA A 174 0.45 -28.51 -2.44
C ALA A 174 -0.97 -29.11 -2.29
N ARG A 175 -1.75 -28.59 -1.33
CA ARG A 175 -3.13 -29.05 -1.06
C ARG A 175 -4.17 -28.43 -1.99
N ALA A 176 -3.84 -27.29 -2.60
CA ALA A 176 -4.77 -26.57 -3.44
C ALA A 176 -4.99 -27.28 -4.79
N HIS A 177 -6.25 -27.25 -5.22
CA HIS A 177 -6.63 -27.66 -6.57
C HIS A 177 -5.92 -26.79 -7.61
N GLU A 178 -5.53 -27.40 -8.73
CA GLU A 178 -4.76 -26.78 -9.81
C GLU A 178 -5.31 -25.41 -10.25
N PRO A 179 -6.64 -25.19 -10.42
CA PRO A 179 -7.16 -23.89 -10.85
C PRO A 179 -6.99 -22.76 -9.82
N VAL A 180 -6.82 -23.09 -8.53
CA VAL A 180 -6.70 -22.10 -7.44
C VAL A 180 -5.25 -21.70 -7.21
N ARG A 181 -4.29 -22.55 -7.58
CA ARG A 181 -2.85 -22.34 -7.35
C ARG A 181 -2.34 -20.96 -7.83
N PRO A 182 -2.75 -20.41 -8.99
CA PRO A 182 -2.31 -19.09 -9.43
C PRO A 182 -2.71 -17.92 -8.51
N PHE A 183 -3.71 -18.13 -7.64
CA PHE A 183 -4.23 -17.12 -6.72
C PHE A 183 -3.65 -17.23 -5.31
N ILE A 184 -2.83 -18.24 -5.05
CA ILE A 184 -2.16 -18.42 -3.76
C ILE A 184 -0.90 -17.57 -3.77
N ALA A 185 -0.88 -16.53 -2.94
CA ALA A 185 0.26 -15.65 -2.84
C ALA A 185 1.43 -16.37 -2.12
N PRO A 186 2.64 -16.38 -2.71
CA PRO A 186 3.84 -16.88 -2.04
C PRO A 186 4.41 -15.89 -1.01
N VAL A 187 3.86 -14.67 -0.98
CA VAL A 187 4.24 -13.59 -0.09
C VAL A 187 3.00 -12.96 0.53
N ARG A 188 3.20 -12.34 1.68
CA ARG A 188 2.18 -11.64 2.46
C ARG A 188 2.54 -10.17 2.51
N PRO A 189 1.63 -9.24 2.18
CA PRO A 189 1.86 -7.82 2.42
C PRO A 189 1.93 -7.56 3.93
N SER A 190 2.90 -6.77 4.35
CA SER A 190 3.02 -6.30 5.73
C SER A 190 3.42 -4.83 5.76
N PHE A 191 3.04 -4.13 6.83
CA PHE A 191 3.50 -2.77 7.06
C PHE A 191 4.54 -2.72 8.15
N LYS A 192 5.61 -1.95 7.94
CA LYS A 192 6.48 -1.49 9.02
C LYS A 192 6.08 -0.08 9.42
N MET A 193 5.72 0.10 10.68
CA MET A 193 5.33 1.39 11.23
C MET A 193 6.41 1.96 12.14
N ARG A 194 6.60 3.28 12.08
CA ARG A 194 7.46 4.03 13.00
C ARG A 194 6.74 5.27 13.51
N TRP A 195 7.03 5.67 14.74
CA TRP A 195 6.58 6.95 15.25
C TRP A 195 7.40 8.07 14.63
N HIS A 196 6.75 9.03 13.99
CA HIS A 196 7.40 10.23 13.49
C HIS A 196 7.26 11.38 14.50
N ALA A 197 6.03 11.87 14.71
CA ALA A 197 5.70 12.87 15.72
C ALA A 197 4.38 12.50 16.42
N VAL A 198 4.48 11.73 17.50
CA VAL A 198 3.33 11.23 18.28
C VAL A 198 3.64 11.30 19.77
N THR A 199 2.73 11.87 20.56
CA THR A 199 2.88 12.00 22.02
C THR A 199 2.72 10.64 22.72
N PRO A 200 3.27 10.45 23.93
CA PRO A 200 3.08 9.20 24.68
C PRO A 200 1.60 8.83 24.89
N ALA A 201 0.74 9.82 25.16
CA ALA A 201 -0.71 9.61 25.31
C ALA A 201 -1.36 9.11 24.02
N GLN A 202 -0.98 9.67 22.87
CA GLN A 202 -1.46 9.23 21.56
C GLN A 202 -0.95 7.82 21.22
N ARG A 203 0.31 7.48 21.55
CA ARG A 203 0.83 6.11 21.36
C ARG A 203 0.05 5.08 22.17
N LYS A 204 -0.28 5.42 23.42
CA LYS A 204 -1.12 4.58 24.28
C LYS A 204 -2.54 4.43 23.71
N ALA A 205 -3.14 5.53 23.25
CA ALA A 205 -4.46 5.48 22.61
C ALA A 205 -4.47 4.63 21.33
N PHE A 206 -3.38 4.68 20.54
CA PHE A 206 -3.20 3.86 19.33
C PHE A 206 -3.14 2.38 19.67
N ALA A 207 -2.32 2.01 20.65
CA ALA A 207 -2.15 0.64 21.10
C ALA A 207 -3.48 -0.02 21.56
N VAL A 208 -4.36 0.75 22.21
CA VAL A 208 -5.66 0.26 22.68
C VAL A 208 -6.61 -0.14 21.55
N ASP A 209 -6.49 0.51 20.38
CA ASP A 209 -7.33 0.20 19.21
C ASP A 209 -6.75 -0.92 18.34
N LEU A 210 -5.57 -1.46 18.67
CA LEU A 210 -5.00 -2.59 17.96
C LEU A 210 -5.56 -3.91 18.47
N ILE A 211 -6.08 -4.70 17.54
CA ILE A 211 -6.55 -6.06 17.79
C ILE A 211 -5.36 -7.02 17.64
N ASP A 212 -5.32 -8.07 18.47
CA ASP A 212 -4.37 -9.18 18.38
C ASP A 212 -2.89 -8.76 18.32
N VAL A 213 -2.46 -7.90 19.25
CA VAL A 213 -1.04 -7.55 19.39
C VAL A 213 -0.27 -8.77 19.90
N THR A 214 0.55 -9.34 19.03
CA THR A 214 1.47 -10.43 19.34
C THR A 214 2.90 -9.90 19.42
N THR A 215 3.80 -10.65 20.05
CA THR A 215 5.23 -10.33 20.01
C THR A 215 5.97 -11.40 19.22
N THR A 216 6.60 -11.01 18.13
CA THR A 216 7.36 -11.92 17.26
C THR A 216 8.87 -11.66 17.43
N GLY A 217 9.68 -12.73 17.41
CA GLY A 217 11.15 -12.67 17.52
C GLY A 217 11.76 -13.23 18.81
N ARG A 218 13.09 -13.46 18.79
CA ARG A 218 13.86 -13.87 19.97
C ARG A 218 13.88 -12.74 21.01
N TRP A 219 14.01 -13.07 22.29
CA TRP A 219 13.84 -12.16 23.44
C TRP A 219 14.51 -10.76 23.30
N LEU A 220 15.69 -10.69 22.66
CA LEU A 220 16.44 -9.44 22.41
C LEU A 220 16.01 -8.65 21.15
N ARG A 221 15.16 -9.21 20.29
CA ARG A 221 14.66 -8.60 19.04
C ARG A 221 13.13 -8.68 18.93
N ARG A 222 12.43 -8.76 20.06
CA ARG A 222 10.97 -8.81 20.09
C ARG A 222 10.40 -7.53 19.48
N LYS A 223 9.68 -7.69 18.37
CA LYS A 223 8.91 -6.60 17.77
C LYS A 223 7.43 -6.89 17.96
N PRO A 224 6.65 -5.93 18.47
CA PRO A 224 5.22 -6.09 18.53
C PRO A 224 4.66 -6.09 17.10
N THR A 225 3.81 -7.07 16.80
CA THR A 225 3.10 -7.18 15.52
C THR A 225 1.61 -7.23 15.79
N ALA A 226 0.83 -6.37 15.14
CA ALA A 226 -0.63 -6.40 15.20
C ALA A 226 -1.21 -6.81 13.85
N ARG A 227 -2.49 -7.22 13.85
CA ARG A 227 -3.22 -7.48 12.62
C ARG A 227 -4.25 -6.38 12.38
N ILE A 228 -4.14 -5.70 11.24
CA ILE A 228 -5.06 -4.63 10.82
C ILE A 228 -5.67 -5.03 9.48
N MET A 229 -6.98 -5.26 9.45
CA MET A 229 -7.71 -5.67 8.24
C MET A 229 -7.06 -6.86 7.50
N GLY A 230 -6.56 -7.83 8.27
CA GLY A 230 -5.92 -9.03 7.72
C GLY A 230 -4.42 -8.90 7.45
N LEU A 231 -3.85 -7.68 7.42
CA LEU A 231 -2.42 -7.40 7.21
C LEU A 231 -1.65 -7.37 8.52
N GLU A 232 -0.43 -7.91 8.49
CA GLU A 232 0.51 -7.77 9.60
C GLU A 232 1.11 -6.36 9.61
N VAL A 233 1.13 -5.74 10.78
CA VAL A 233 1.77 -4.44 11.01
C VAL A 233 2.82 -4.60 12.09
N GLU A 234 4.09 -4.46 11.71
CA GLU A 234 5.23 -4.36 12.61
C GLU A 234 5.22 -2.99 13.28
N LEU A 235 5.06 -2.98 14.60
CA LEU A 235 4.96 -1.78 15.41
C LEU A 235 6.35 -1.40 15.97
N PRO A 236 6.60 -0.11 16.21
CA PRO A 236 7.86 0.34 16.78
C PRO A 236 8.05 -0.19 18.21
N ALA A 237 9.28 -0.58 18.52
CA ALA A 237 9.69 -0.93 19.89
C ALA A 237 9.67 0.34 20.78
N GLY A 238 9.00 0.30 21.94
CA GLY A 238 8.97 1.46 22.83
C GLY A 238 8.06 1.32 24.07
N PRO A 239 8.24 2.18 25.10
CA PRO A 239 7.89 1.92 26.50
C PRO A 239 6.40 2.13 26.85
N GLY A 240 5.47 1.73 25.97
CA GLY A 240 4.02 1.87 26.18
C GLY A 240 3.22 0.58 26.11
N TRP A 241 3.89 -0.57 26.01
CA TRP A 241 3.27 -1.90 25.85
C TRP A 241 3.20 -2.70 27.18
N ARG A 242 3.28 -2.00 28.32
CA ARG A 242 3.04 -2.56 29.66
C ARG A 242 2.07 -1.67 30.42
#